data_AF-A0A6J4R8Y9-F1
#
_entry.id   AF-A0A6J4R8Y9-F1
#
_cell.length_a   1.000
_cell.length_b   1.000
_cell.length_c   1.000
_cell.angle_alpha   90.00
_cell.angle_beta   90.00
_cell.angle_gamma   90.00
#
_symmetry.space_group_name_H-M   'P 1'
#
loop_
_entity.id
_entity.type
_entity.pdbx_description
1 polymer ?
#
loop_
_entity_poly.entity_id
_entity_poly.type
_entity_poly.pdbx_seq_one_letter_code
_entity_poly.pdbx_strand_id
1 'polypeptide(L)'
;MLVAFVLVLLIVFGIFAPVLSWLFQIQPSASAVRTFAPILLFVCGLSFYFGGMAAAFKAPDRHRLHGTLVAPAAFVISPAVNLLVGKTPFPGVDSVGAALLVAAFLAASVAAAYFGARRGQALQAHNDRVLRSIRSRKSRA
;
A
#
# COMPACT_ATOMS: atom_id res chain seq x y z
N MET A 1 16.29 3.17 -13.65
CA MET A 1 15.39 4.08 -14.39
C MET A 1 13.92 3.87 -14.00
N LEU A 2 13.33 2.69 -14.22
CA LEU A 2 11.90 2.45 -13.96
C LEU A 2 11.49 2.60 -12.48
N VAL A 3 12.30 2.12 -11.53
CA VAL A 3 12.02 2.28 -10.07
C VAL A 3 12.09 3.75 -9.63
N ALA A 4 13.08 4.50 -10.12
CA ALA A 4 13.20 5.93 -9.84
C ALA A 4 11.99 6.70 -10.41
N PHE A 5 11.55 6.34 -11.62
CA PHE A 5 10.36 6.91 -12.24
C PHE A 5 9.09 6.64 -11.41
N VAL A 6 8.91 5.40 -10.94
CA VAL A 6 7.79 5.03 -10.06
C VAL A 6 7.81 5.79 -8.74
N LEU A 7 8.98 5.97 -8.11
CA LEU A 7 9.11 6.75 -6.88
C LEU A 7 8.82 8.24 -7.10
N VAL A 8 9.28 8.81 -8.21
CA VAL A 8 8.97 10.20 -8.57
C VAL A 8 7.47 10.35 -8.82
N LEU A 9 6.82 9.42 -9.53
CA LEU A 9 5.37 9.39 -9.69
C LEU A 9 4.64 9.29 -8.35
N LEU A 10 5.13 8.45 -7.43
CA LEU A 10 4.58 8.30 -6.08
C LEU A 10 4.59 9.63 -5.32
N ILE A 11 5.72 10.35 -5.39
CA ILE A 11 5.91 11.64 -4.71
C ILE A 11 5.06 12.72 -5.39
N VAL A 12 5.10 12.81 -6.72
CA VAL A 12 4.38 13.82 -7.49
C VAL A 12 2.87 13.66 -7.38
N PHE A 13 2.33 12.45 -7.57
CA PHE A 13 0.88 12.24 -7.54
C PHE A 13 0.34 11.94 -6.15
N GLY A 14 1.13 11.35 -5.26
CA GLY A 14 0.70 11.02 -3.90
C GLY A 14 0.83 12.17 -2.92
N ILE A 15 1.85 13.03 -3.06
CA ILE A 15 2.12 14.12 -2.12
C ILE A 15 1.88 15.48 -2.77
N PHE A 16 2.47 15.74 -3.93
CA PHE A 16 2.37 17.07 -4.54
C PHE A 16 1.02 17.35 -5.18
N ALA A 17 0.41 16.41 -5.91
CA ALA A 17 -0.84 16.64 -6.61
C ALA A 17 -2.00 17.04 -5.67
N PRO A 18 -2.21 16.40 -4.50
CA PRO A 18 -3.22 16.86 -3.54
C PRO A 18 -2.95 18.27 -3.01
N VAL A 19 -1.67 18.59 -2.72
CA VAL A 19 -1.26 19.91 -2.22
C VAL A 19 -1.46 20.98 -3.29
N LEU A 20 -1.09 20.70 -4.53
CA LEU A 20 -1.24 21.59 -5.68
C LEU A 20 -2.72 21.76 -6.04
N SER A 21 -3.52 20.69 -6.04
CA SER A 21 -4.96 20.77 -6.26
C SER A 21 -5.67 21.59 -5.19
N TRP A 22 -5.25 21.49 -3.93
CA TRP A 22 -5.75 22.34 -2.85
C TRP A 22 -5.32 23.80 -3.02
N LEU A 23 -4.05 24.05 -3.34
CA LEU A 23 -3.49 25.38 -3.51
C LEU A 23 -4.12 26.13 -4.69
N PHE A 24 -4.34 25.43 -5.81
CA PHE A 24 -4.84 26.02 -7.06
C PHE A 24 -6.34 25.78 -7.30
N GLN A 25 -7.05 25.13 -6.37
CA GLN A 25 -8.47 24.78 -6.49
C GLN A 25 -8.79 24.00 -7.79
N ILE A 26 -7.85 23.18 -8.27
CA ILE A 26 -7.97 22.45 -9.53
C ILE A 26 -8.83 21.21 -9.31
N GLN A 27 -10.00 21.16 -9.95
CA GLN A 27 -10.82 19.97 -10.02
C GLN A 27 -10.30 19.02 -11.11
N PRO A 28 -10.08 17.73 -10.81
CA PRO A 28 -9.63 16.77 -11.81
C PRO A 28 -10.74 16.52 -12.83
N SER A 29 -10.42 16.65 -14.12
CA SER A 29 -11.35 16.31 -15.20
C SER A 29 -11.59 14.80 -15.28
N ALA A 30 -12.73 14.40 -15.83
CA ALA A 30 -13.04 12.97 -16.04
C ALA A 30 -12.00 12.26 -16.94
N SER A 31 -11.40 12.99 -17.88
CA SER A 31 -10.31 12.47 -18.71
C SER A 31 -9.03 12.25 -17.90
N ALA A 32 -8.67 13.16 -17.01
CA ALA A 32 -7.53 13.01 -16.12
C ALA A 32 -7.69 11.77 -15.21
N VAL A 33 -8.87 11.57 -14.62
CA VAL A 33 -9.13 10.40 -13.78
C VAL A 33 -8.92 9.10 -14.56
N ARG A 34 -9.42 8.98 -15.80
CA ARG A 34 -9.21 7.78 -16.63
C ARG A 34 -7.75 7.53 -16.94
N THR A 35 -6.98 8.57 -17.22
CA THR A 35 -5.55 8.45 -17.54
C THR A 35 -4.71 8.10 -16.31
N PHE A 36 -5.01 8.68 -15.16
CA PHE A 36 -4.19 8.51 -13.95
C PHE A 36 -4.64 7.35 -13.06
N ALA A 37 -5.90 6.89 -13.14
CA ALA A 37 -6.39 5.79 -12.30
C ALA A 37 -5.56 4.49 -12.44
N PRO A 38 -5.16 4.02 -13.64
CA PRO A 38 -4.32 2.83 -13.77
C PRO A 38 -2.93 3.02 -13.14
N ILE A 39 -2.35 4.22 -13.28
CA ILE A 39 -1.05 4.57 -12.71
C ILE A 39 -1.13 4.56 -11.18
N LEU A 40 -2.16 5.20 -10.63
CA LEU A 40 -2.43 5.21 -9.19
C LEU A 40 -2.68 3.81 -8.66
N LEU A 41 -3.42 2.97 -9.39
CA LEU A 41 -3.65 1.58 -9.01
C LEU A 41 -2.35 0.78 -8.96
N PHE A 42 -1.46 0.97 -9.94
CA PHE A 42 -0.15 0.34 -9.98
C PHE A 42 0.74 0.81 -8.81
N VAL A 43 0.79 2.12 -8.57
CA VAL A 43 1.46 2.75 -7.43
C VAL A 43 0.96 2.19 -6.10
N CYS A 44 -0.35 2.09 -5.96
CA CYS A 44 -1.02 1.56 -4.77
C CYS A 44 -0.66 0.08 -4.57
N GLY A 45 -0.72 -0.71 -5.64
CA GLY A 45 -0.31 -2.11 -5.65
C GLY A 45 1.15 -2.30 -5.21
N LEU A 46 2.10 -1.53 -5.75
CA LEU A 46 3.50 -1.61 -5.33
C LEU A 46 3.67 -1.22 -3.85
N SER A 47 3.02 -0.13 -3.42
CA SER A 47 3.10 0.35 -2.05
C SER A 47 2.59 -0.69 -1.06
N PHE A 48 1.44 -1.30 -1.33
CA PHE A 48 0.89 -2.34 -0.48
C PHE A 48 1.64 -3.67 -0.59
N TYR A 49 2.21 -4.01 -1.75
CA TYR A 49 3.11 -5.16 -1.88
C TYR A 49 4.33 -5.04 -0.96
N PHE A 50 5.06 -3.92 -1.04
CA PHE A 50 6.23 -3.70 -0.20
C PHE A 50 5.84 -3.48 1.27
N GLY A 51 4.74 -2.79 1.55
CA GLY A 51 4.20 -2.60 2.89
C GLY A 51 3.83 -3.93 3.56
N GLY A 52 3.10 -4.80 2.85
CA GLY A 52 2.74 -6.13 3.32
C GLY A 52 3.97 -7.03 3.54
N MET A 53 4.97 -6.94 2.66
CA MET A 53 6.24 -7.65 2.81
C MET A 53 7.00 -7.21 4.06
N ALA A 54 7.15 -5.89 4.28
CA ALA A 54 7.86 -5.33 5.42
C ALA A 54 7.15 -5.65 6.74
N ALA A 55 5.81 -5.52 6.77
CA ALA A 55 5.00 -5.86 7.93
C ALA A 55 5.09 -7.36 8.26
N ALA A 56 5.00 -8.23 7.25
CA ALA A 56 5.14 -9.66 7.45
C ALA A 56 6.54 -10.06 7.92
N PHE A 57 7.59 -9.43 7.40
CA PHE A 57 8.97 -9.72 7.78
C PHE A 57 9.27 -9.38 9.26
N LYS A 58 8.72 -8.27 9.77
CA LYS A 58 8.92 -7.83 11.15
C LYS A 58 7.93 -8.42 12.16
N ALA A 59 6.89 -9.12 11.71
CA ALA A 59 5.86 -9.62 12.58
C ALA A 59 6.42 -10.68 13.55
N PRO A 60 6.07 -10.62 14.85
CA PRO A 60 6.52 -11.62 15.82
C PRO A 60 5.90 -12.99 15.52
N ASP A 61 4.61 -13.02 15.17
CA ASP A 61 3.84 -14.21 14.84
C ASP A 61 2.84 -13.89 13.72
N ARG A 62 2.25 -14.92 13.11
CA ARG A 62 1.20 -14.79 12.07
C ARG A 62 1.58 -13.80 10.96
N HIS A 63 2.80 -13.93 10.46
CA HIS A 63 3.44 -13.02 9.50
C HIS A 63 2.55 -12.65 8.29
N ARG A 64 1.86 -13.65 7.72
CA ARG A 64 0.93 -13.40 6.59
C ARG A 64 -0.22 -12.50 6.97
N LEU A 65 -0.83 -12.71 8.14
CA LEU A 65 -1.96 -11.93 8.61
C LEU A 65 -1.55 -10.46 8.78
N HIS A 66 -0.44 -10.20 9.48
CA HIS A 66 0.08 -8.84 9.67
C HIS A 66 0.31 -8.12 8.35
N GLY A 67 0.94 -8.80 7.37
CA GLY A 67 1.18 -8.21 6.06
C GLY A 67 -0.11 -7.98 5.25
N THR A 68 -1.05 -8.92 5.25
CA THR A 68 -2.32 -8.77 4.53
C THR A 68 -3.22 -7.69 5.14
N LEU A 69 -3.20 -7.52 6.47
CA LEU A 69 -4.01 -6.53 7.18
C LEU A 69 -3.57 -5.08 6.91
N VAL A 70 -2.40 -4.83 6.32
CA VAL A 70 -1.94 -3.47 5.99
C VAL A 70 -2.95 -2.73 5.11
N ALA A 71 -3.46 -3.37 4.06
CA ALA A 71 -4.43 -2.75 3.15
C ALA A 71 -5.80 -2.50 3.81
N PRO A 72 -6.46 -3.49 4.44
CA PRO A 72 -7.71 -3.25 5.16
C PRO A 72 -7.57 -2.20 6.27
N ALA A 73 -6.47 -2.24 7.04
CA ALA A 73 -6.23 -1.24 8.09
C ALA A 73 -6.13 0.18 7.51
N ALA A 74 -5.40 0.36 6.41
CA ALA A 74 -5.33 1.66 5.74
C ALA A 74 -6.70 2.13 5.23
N PHE A 75 -7.51 1.21 4.67
CA PHE A 75 -8.87 1.49 4.20
C PHE A 75 -9.89 1.70 5.33
N VAL A 76 -9.58 1.35 6.58
CA VAL A 76 -10.39 1.69 7.76
C VAL A 76 -9.93 3.01 8.38
N ILE A 77 -8.62 3.20 8.51
CA ILE A 77 -8.02 4.41 9.10
C ILE A 77 -8.35 5.64 8.26
N SER A 78 -8.22 5.56 6.93
CA SER A 78 -8.45 6.72 6.06
C SER A 78 -9.88 7.29 6.17
N PRO A 79 -10.96 6.48 6.06
CA PRO A 79 -12.32 6.96 6.31
C PRO A 79 -12.55 7.43 7.74
N ALA A 80 -11.96 6.76 8.74
CA ALA A 80 -12.07 7.17 10.13
C ALA A 80 -11.44 8.57 10.35
N VAL A 81 -10.28 8.84 9.76
CA VAL A 81 -9.66 10.17 9.79
C VAL A 81 -10.55 11.20 9.12
N ASN A 82 -11.13 10.89 7.95
CA ASN A 82 -12.05 11.81 7.28
C ASN A 82 -13.25 12.19 8.16
N LEU A 83 -13.84 11.22 8.87
CA LEU A 83 -14.92 11.46 9.81
C LEU A 83 -14.49 12.34 10.98
N LEU A 84 -13.29 12.14 11.52
CA LEU A 84 -12.74 12.95 12.62
C LEU A 84 -12.52 14.42 12.24
N VAL A 85 -12.25 14.73 10.98
CA VAL A 85 -12.20 16.12 10.46
C VAL A 85 -13.53 16.61 9.87
N GLY A 86 -14.64 15.94 10.18
CA GLY A 86 -15.99 16.39 9.81
C GLY A 86 -16.35 16.20 8.33
N LYS A 87 -15.63 15.34 7.60
CA LYS A 87 -15.91 15.00 6.21
C LYS A 87 -16.69 13.67 6.13
N THR A 88 -17.27 13.37 4.97
CA THR A 88 -17.81 12.04 4.70
C THR A 88 -16.69 10.98 4.70
N PRO A 89 -16.99 9.69 4.98
CA PRO A 89 -15.96 8.64 5.03
C PRO A 89 -15.15 8.53 3.73
N PHE A 90 -15.83 8.73 2.59
CA PHE A 90 -15.25 8.71 1.25
C PHE A 90 -15.64 9.99 0.48
N PRO A 91 -14.92 11.10 0.68
CA PRO A 91 -15.21 12.36 -0.01
C PRO A 91 -15.05 12.22 -1.53
N GLY A 92 -16.00 12.76 -2.30
CA GLY A 92 -15.99 12.71 -3.76
C GLY A 92 -16.41 11.37 -4.37
N VAL A 93 -16.95 10.45 -3.56
CA VAL A 93 -17.51 9.17 -4.01
C VAL A 93 -19.03 9.29 -4.10
N ASP A 94 -19.49 10.14 -5.02
CA ASP A 94 -20.90 10.48 -5.17
C ASP A 94 -21.60 9.67 -6.28
N SER A 95 -20.89 8.74 -6.91
CA SER A 95 -21.38 7.93 -8.03
C SER A 95 -21.04 6.46 -7.89
N VAL A 96 -21.87 5.60 -8.51
CA VAL A 96 -21.62 4.15 -8.60
C VAL A 96 -20.26 3.85 -9.22
N GLY A 97 -19.85 4.59 -10.26
CA GLY A 97 -18.55 4.43 -10.89
C GLY A 97 -17.39 4.72 -9.94
N ALA A 98 -17.48 5.79 -9.14
CA ALA A 98 -16.47 6.11 -8.14
C ALA A 98 -16.40 5.03 -7.04
N ALA A 99 -17.57 4.53 -6.59
CA ALA A 99 -17.63 3.47 -5.60
C ALA A 99 -16.99 2.16 -6.10
N LEU A 100 -17.26 1.77 -7.34
CA LEU A 100 -16.62 0.61 -7.98
C LEU A 100 -15.11 0.79 -8.12
N LEU A 101 -14.66 2.01 -8.44
CA LEU A 101 -13.23 2.31 -8.51
C LEU A 101 -12.56 2.15 -7.14
N VAL A 102 -13.15 2.67 -6.06
CA VAL A 102 -12.65 2.48 -4.68
C VAL A 102 -12.60 1.00 -4.32
N ALA A 103 -13.64 0.23 -4.65
CA ALA A 103 -13.66 -1.21 -4.43
C ALA A 103 -12.55 -1.95 -5.19
N ALA A 104 -12.29 -1.57 -6.45
CA ALA A 104 -11.20 -2.13 -7.24
C ALA A 104 -9.83 -1.81 -6.64
N PHE A 105 -9.62 -0.59 -6.15
CA PHE A 105 -8.40 -0.20 -5.44
C PHE A 105 -8.21 -1.00 -4.15
N LEU A 106 -9.27 -1.18 -3.36
CA LEU A 106 -9.23 -2.03 -2.16
C LEU A 106 -8.84 -3.46 -2.51
N ALA A 107 -9.51 -4.08 -3.48
CA ALA A 107 -9.25 -5.46 -3.88
C ALA A 107 -7.80 -5.65 -4.36
N ALA A 108 -7.32 -4.76 -5.24
CA ALA A 108 -5.95 -4.79 -5.73
C ALA A 108 -4.92 -4.59 -4.60
N SER A 109 -5.20 -3.68 -3.67
CA SER A 109 -4.33 -3.40 -2.52
C SER A 109 -4.23 -4.60 -1.58
N VAL A 110 -5.34 -5.26 -1.28
CA VAL A 110 -5.38 -6.47 -0.44
C VAL A 110 -4.64 -7.61 -1.12
N ALA A 111 -4.86 -7.83 -2.41
CA ALA A 111 -4.15 -8.85 -3.17
C ALA A 111 -2.64 -8.58 -3.18
N ALA A 112 -2.22 -7.35 -3.45
CA ALA A 112 -0.82 -6.95 -3.44
C ALA A 112 -0.18 -7.14 -2.06
N ALA A 113 -0.84 -6.68 -1.00
CA ALA A 113 -0.41 -6.86 0.39
C ALA A 113 -0.26 -8.34 0.75
N TYR A 114 -1.19 -9.20 0.32
CA TYR A 114 -1.10 -10.64 0.51
C TYR A 114 0.12 -11.27 -0.18
N PHE A 115 0.36 -10.95 -1.45
CA PHE A 115 1.55 -11.45 -2.15
C PHE A 115 2.85 -10.93 -1.53
N GLY A 116 2.87 -9.66 -1.12
CA GLY A 116 3.95 -9.07 -0.35
C GLY A 116 4.22 -9.82 0.94
N ALA A 117 3.16 -10.07 1.72
CA ALA A 117 3.23 -10.78 2.99
C ALA A 117 3.77 -12.21 2.85
N ARG A 118 3.36 -12.95 1.81
CA ARG A 118 3.91 -14.28 1.49
C ARG A 118 5.41 -14.22 1.25
N ARG A 119 5.89 -13.21 0.50
CA ARG A 119 7.31 -13.03 0.24
C ARG A 119 8.09 -12.63 1.49
N GLY A 120 7.54 -11.72 2.30
CA GLY A 120 8.14 -11.29 3.57
C GLY A 120 8.34 -12.45 4.54
N GLN A 121 7.34 -13.32 4.69
CA GLN A 121 7.45 -14.53 5.50
C GLN A 121 8.53 -15.49 4.98
N ALA A 122 8.62 -15.68 3.66
CA ALA A 122 9.65 -16.55 3.08
C ALA A 122 11.07 -16.02 3.34
N LEU A 123 11.27 -14.70 3.25
CA LEU A 123 12.54 -14.05 3.58
C LEU A 123 12.90 -14.21 5.05
N GLN A 124 11.94 -14.03 5.96
CA GLN A 124 12.17 -14.22 7.38
C GLN A 124 12.56 -15.67 7.70
N ALA A 125 11.83 -16.64 7.17
CA ALA A 125 12.12 -18.06 7.35
C ALA A 125 13.51 -18.45 6.79
N HIS A 126 13.97 -17.80 5.72
CA HIS A 126 15.32 -17.98 5.20
C HIS A 126 16.37 -17.40 6.16
N ASN A 127 16.19 -16.17 6.63
CA ASN A 127 17.09 -15.53 7.59
C ASN A 127 17.22 -16.34 8.89
N ASP A 128 16.12 -16.88 9.41
CA ASP A 128 16.14 -17.71 10.61
C ASP A 128 16.93 -19.01 10.43
N ARG A 129 16.95 -19.58 9.22
CA ARG A 129 17.77 -20.77 8.91
C ARG A 129 19.26 -20.41 8.87
N VAL A 130 19.59 -19.29 8.24
CA VAL A 130 20.98 -18.80 8.14
C VAL A 130 21.53 -18.43 9.52
N LEU A 131 20.75 -17.71 10.34
CA LEU A 131 21.18 -17.33 11.69
C LEU A 131 21.38 -18.55 12.60
N ARG A 132 20.52 -19.58 12.47
CA ARG A 132 20.70 -20.84 13.20
C ARG A 132 21.96 -21.59 12.79
N SER A 133 22.28 -21.65 11.49
CA SER A 133 23.50 -22.32 11.03
C SER A 133 24.78 -21.61 11.46
N ILE A 134 24.76 -20.27 11.52
CA ILE A 134 25.88 -19.48 12.04
C ILE A 134 26.06 -19.73 13.54
N ARG A 135 24.97 -19.74 14.32
CA ARG A 135 25.03 -20.00 15.77
C ARG A 135 25.54 -21.41 16.09
N SER A 136 25.10 -22.43 15.36
CA SER A 136 25.55 -23.81 15.59
C SER A 136 27.02 -24.05 15.22
N ARG A 137 27.56 -23.28 14.26
CA ARG A 137 29.01 -23.27 13.96
C ARG A 137 29.79 -22.61 15.09
N LYS A 138 29.31 -21.48 15.61
CA LYS A 138 29.98 -20.76 16.71
C LYS A 138 30.00 -21.55 18.01
N SER A 139 29.01 -22.41 18.29
CA SER A 139 29.00 -23.25 19.49
C SER A 139 29.89 -24.50 19.40
N ARG A 140 30.43 -24.82 18.22
CA ARG A 140 31.32 -25.96 17.99
C ARG A 140 32.80 -25.57 17.89
N ALA A 141 33.08 -24.27 17.78
CA ALA A 141 34.42 -23.69 17.83
C ALA A 141 34.72 -23.23 19.25
#